data_AF-A0A1V4M612-F1
#
_entry.id   AF-A0A1V4M612-F1
#
_cell.length_a   1.000
_cell.length_b   1.000
_cell.length_c   1.000
_cell.angle_alpha   90.00
_cell.angle_beta   90.00
_cell.angle_gamma   90.00
#
_symmetry.space_group_name_H-M   'P 1'
#
loop_
_entity.id
_entity.type
_entity.pdbx_description
1 polymer ?
#
loop_
_entity_poly.entity_id
_entity_poly.type
_entity_poly.pdbx_seq_one_letter_code
_entity_poly.pdbx_strand_id
1 'polypeptide(L)'
;MEKIMPLDLLSGIKGAASSEAVNELFNIIKRSAPCNGENHLPGAGINAASLDDLRNDEIIRCPEAEIELIKKNFPREKNGFLVVPKVIED
;
A
#
# COMPACT_ATOMS: atom_id res chain seq x y z
N MET A 1 30.58 -16.32 -1.94
CA MET A 1 30.35 -17.78 -1.86
C MET A 1 29.28 -18.01 -0.82
N GLU A 2 28.04 -18.27 -1.24
CA GLU A 2 26.96 -18.62 -0.33
C GLU A 2 27.23 -20.01 0.26
N LYS A 3 27.31 -20.09 1.59
CA LYS A 3 27.50 -21.35 2.30
C LYS A 3 26.17 -22.10 2.33
N ILE A 4 25.93 -22.94 1.33
CA ILE A 4 24.78 -23.85 1.29
C ILE A 4 25.03 -24.96 2.31
N MET A 5 24.27 -24.97 3.41
CA MET A 5 24.37 -26.05 4.40
C MET A 5 23.64 -27.30 3.88
N PRO A 6 24.27 -28.48 3.92
CA PRO A 6 23.65 -29.70 3.41
C PRO A 6 22.45 -30.09 4.27
N LEU A 7 21.41 -30.58 3.61
CA LEU A 7 20.13 -30.99 4.22
C LEU A 7 20.31 -32.03 5.34
N ASP A 8 21.35 -32.87 5.29
CA ASP A 8 21.65 -33.85 6.33
C ASP A 8 22.12 -33.22 7.66
N LEU A 9 22.85 -32.09 7.59
CA LEU A 9 23.24 -31.30 8.75
C LEU A 9 22.02 -30.57 9.37
N LEU A 10 21.07 -30.14 8.54
CA LEU A 10 19.83 -29.50 8.97
C LEU A 10 18.84 -30.51 9.57
N SER A 11 18.79 -31.72 8.99
CA SER A 11 18.02 -32.87 9.46
C SER A 11 18.41 -33.30 10.87
N GLY A 12 19.70 -33.22 11.22
CA GLY A 12 20.22 -33.54 12.56
C GLY A 12 19.77 -32.60 13.68
N ILE A 13 19.17 -31.45 13.37
CA ILE A 13 18.68 -30.47 14.35
C ILE A 13 17.18 -30.72 14.67
N LYS A 14 16.53 -31.66 13.97
CA LYS A 14 15.13 -32.05 14.17
C LYS A 14 14.96 -32.78 15.50
N GLY A 15 14.78 -32.02 16.57
CA GLY A 15 14.65 -32.52 17.95
C GLY A 15 15.48 -31.76 18.99
N ALA A 16 16.33 -30.80 18.57
CA ALA A 16 17.02 -29.92 19.50
C ALA A 16 16.02 -28.97 20.16
N ALA A 17 16.08 -28.85 21.50
CA ALA A 17 15.29 -27.86 22.22
C ALA A 17 15.63 -26.46 21.67
N SER A 18 14.60 -25.69 21.33
CA SER A 18 14.75 -24.30 20.92
C SER A 18 15.57 -23.55 21.98
N SER A 19 16.65 -22.90 21.56
CA SER A 19 17.46 -22.07 22.47
C SER A 19 16.60 -20.99 23.11
N GLU A 20 16.78 -20.74 24.40
CA GLU A 20 16.08 -19.70 25.16
C GLU A 20 16.20 -18.33 24.48
N ALA A 21 17.39 -18.00 23.98
CA ALA A 21 17.64 -16.76 23.23
C ALA A 21 16.83 -16.68 21.92
N VAL A 22 16.56 -17.80 21.26
CA VAL A 22 15.75 -17.83 20.03
C VAL A 22 14.28 -17.61 20.36
N ASN A 23 13.79 -18.20 21.46
CA ASN A 23 12.43 -17.97 21.94
C ASN A 23 12.22 -16.52 22.41
N GLU A 24 13.20 -15.94 23.12
CA GLU A 24 13.17 -14.52 23.47
C GLU A 24 13.16 -13.63 22.24
N LEU A 25 13.98 -13.93 21.24
CA LEU A 25 13.98 -13.20 19.96
C LEU A 25 12.60 -13.29 19.27
N PHE A 26 12.00 -14.48 19.20
CA PHE A 26 10.64 -14.65 18.66
C PHE A 26 9.60 -13.87 19.47
N ASN A 27 9.73 -13.81 20.80
CA ASN A 27 8.84 -13.03 21.66
C ASN A 27 9.00 -11.52 21.44
N ILE A 28 10.22 -11.03 21.28
CA ILE A 28 10.51 -9.63 20.96
C ILE A 28 9.93 -9.28 19.58
N ILE A 29 10.12 -10.14 18.57
CA ILE A 29 9.59 -9.92 17.22
C ILE A 29 8.06 -9.89 17.21
N LYS A 30 7.40 -10.80 17.94
CA LYS A 30 5.93 -10.80 18.09
C LYS A 30 5.42 -9.53 18.77
N ARG A 31 6.18 -8.97 19.71
CA ARG A 31 5.86 -7.71 20.41
C ARG A 31 6.23 -6.46 19.62
N SER A 32 7.20 -6.56 18.70
CA SER A 32 7.69 -5.43 17.91
C SER A 32 6.96 -5.25 16.58
N ALA A 33 6.13 -6.21 16.16
CA ALA A 33 5.23 -6.01 15.05
C ALA A 33 4.27 -4.85 15.41
N PRO A 34 4.18 -3.78 14.59
CA PRO A 34 3.20 -2.72 14.79
C PRO A 34 1.85 -3.24 14.29
N CYS A 35 1.32 -4.27 14.94
CA CYS A 35 0.01 -4.84 14.63
C CYS A 35 -0.46 -5.63 15.84
N ASN A 36 -0.97 -4.88 16.83
CA ASN A 36 -2.23 -5.19 17.49
C ASN A 36 -2.78 -3.86 18.01
N GLY A 37 -4.05 -3.61 17.71
CA GLY A 37 -4.70 -2.30 17.74
C GLY A 37 -4.61 -1.52 19.05
N GLU A 38 -5.01 -0.24 18.94
CA GLU A 38 -5.23 0.73 20.03
C GLU A 38 -4.05 1.59 20.50
N ASN A 39 -3.07 1.90 19.63
CA ASN A 39 -2.18 3.06 19.85
C ASN A 39 -2.14 3.98 18.62
N HIS A 40 -3.32 4.42 18.19
CA HIS A 40 -3.39 5.71 17.51
C HIS A 40 -3.20 6.78 18.58
N LEU A 41 -2.03 7.43 18.60
CA LEU A 41 -1.85 8.65 19.39
C LEU A 41 -2.99 9.61 19.00
N PRO A 42 -3.90 9.98 19.92
CA PRO A 42 -4.87 11.02 19.64
C PRO A 42 -4.11 12.35 19.67
N GLY A 43 -3.70 12.86 18.51
CA GLY A 43 -3.11 14.20 18.41
C GLY A 43 -1.84 14.35 17.57
N ALA A 44 -1.28 13.29 16.99
CA ALA A 44 -0.34 13.44 15.89
C ALA A 44 -1.17 13.41 14.59
N GLY A 45 -1.19 14.51 13.83
CA GLY A 45 -1.93 14.66 12.57
C GLY A 45 -1.41 13.72 11.49
N ILE A 46 -1.72 12.43 11.61
CA ILE A 46 -1.47 11.43 10.59
C ILE A 46 -2.61 11.60 9.57
N ASN A 47 -2.35 12.30 8.48
CA ASN A 47 -3.23 12.34 7.31
C ASN A 47 -3.16 10.97 6.59
N ALA A 48 -3.58 9.89 7.26
CA ALA A 48 -3.71 8.58 6.67
C ALA A 48 -5.18 8.29 6.40
N ALA A 49 -5.47 7.80 5.19
CA ALA A 49 -6.81 7.31 4.84
C ALA A 49 -7.05 5.94 5.51
N SER A 50 -8.29 5.69 5.94
CA SER A 50 -8.69 4.35 6.37
C SER A 50 -8.70 3.41 5.18
N LEU A 51 -8.43 2.12 5.41
CA LEU A 51 -8.58 1.10 4.36
C LEU A 51 -10.03 1.02 3.87
N ASP A 52 -10.99 1.28 4.75
CA ASP A 52 -12.42 1.28 4.42
C ASP A 52 -12.81 2.45 3.50
N ASP A 53 -12.00 3.51 3.44
CA ASP A 53 -12.22 4.67 2.57
C ASP A 53 -11.57 4.49 1.18
N LEU A 54 -10.82 3.40 0.96
CA LEU A 54 -10.16 3.13 -0.31
C LEU A 54 -11.13 2.46 -1.28
N ARG A 55 -11.21 3.00 -2.50
CA ARG A 55 -11.91 2.35 -3.61
C ARG A 55 -11.12 1.14 -4.09
N ASN A 56 -11.81 0.08 -4.51
CA ASN A 56 -11.19 -1.07 -5.19
C ASN A 56 -10.39 -0.64 -6.44
N ASP A 57 -9.28 -1.35 -6.69
CA ASP A 57 -8.44 -1.17 -7.87
C ASP A 57 -9.04 -1.87 -9.10
N GLU A 58 -10.11 -1.27 -9.63
CA GLU A 58 -10.86 -1.78 -10.77
C GLU A 58 -10.94 -0.74 -11.90
N ILE A 59 -10.83 -1.22 -13.14
CA ILE A 59 -10.95 -0.41 -14.36
C ILE A 59 -12.43 -0.19 -14.67
N ILE A 60 -12.88 1.06 -14.57
CA ILE A 60 -14.23 1.47 -14.95
C ILE A 60 -14.11 2.27 -16.25
N ARG A 61 -14.75 1.78 -17.32
CA ARG A 61 -14.77 2.48 -18.62
C ARG A 61 -15.93 3.46 -18.67
N CYS A 62 -15.67 4.68 -19.13
CA CYS A 62 -16.74 5.64 -19.37
C CYS A 62 -17.54 5.26 -20.64
N PRO A 63 -18.89 5.34 -20.60
CA PRO A 63 -19.71 5.14 -21.78
C PRO A 63 -19.55 6.30 -22.77
N GLU A 64 -19.70 6.01 -24.06
CA GLU A 64 -19.52 6.99 -25.14
C GLU A 64 -20.45 8.20 -24.99
N ALA A 65 -21.72 7.96 -24.61
CA ALA A 65 -22.70 9.02 -24.39
C ALA A 65 -22.30 10.01 -23.30
N GLU A 66 -21.61 9.56 -22.25
CA GLU A 66 -21.13 10.43 -21.17
C GLU A 66 -19.94 11.28 -21.64
N ILE A 67 -19.02 10.69 -22.41
CA ILE A 67 -17.90 11.41 -23.02
C ILE A 67 -18.43 12.53 -23.94
N GLU A 68 -19.45 12.24 -24.75
CA GLU A 68 -20.08 13.23 -25.63
C GLU A 68 -20.77 14.34 -24.84
N LEU A 69 -21.50 13.98 -23.78
CA LEU A 69 -22.17 14.94 -22.91
C LEU A 69 -21.17 15.89 -22.24
N ILE A 70 -20.03 15.37 -21.77
CA ILE A 70 -18.95 16.16 -21.17
C ILE A 70 -18.41 17.16 -22.19
N LYS A 71 -18.07 16.70 -23.41
CA LYS A 71 -17.55 17.57 -24.47
C LYS A 71 -18.53 18.67 -24.86
N LYS A 72 -19.83 18.36 -24.92
CA LYS A 72 -20.89 19.33 -25.22
C LYS A 72 -20.93 20.48 -24.20
N ASN A 73 -20.51 20.21 -22.96
CA ASN A 73 -20.51 21.20 -21.89
C ASN A 73 -19.20 22.00 -21.78
N PHE A 74 -18.22 21.79 -22.67
CA PHE A 74 -16.98 22.57 -22.64
C PHE A 74 -17.23 24.04 -23.00
N PRO A 75 -16.84 25.00 -22.14
CA PRO A 75 -16.98 26.43 -22.44
C PRO A 75 -16.19 26.85 -23.68
N ARG A 76 -15.04 26.22 -23.92
CA ARG A 76 -14.20 26.40 -25.10
C ARG A 76 -13.60 25.06 -25.47
N GLU A 77 -13.89 24.59 -26.68
CA GLU A 77 -13.45 23.30 -27.18
C GLU A 77 -12.54 23.49 -28.40
N LYS A 78 -11.50 22.68 -28.50
CA LYS A 78 -10.67 22.57 -29.71
C LYS A 78 -10.21 21.13 -29.88
N ASN A 79 -10.56 20.51 -31.00
CA ASN A 79 -10.18 19.15 -31.35
C ASN A 79 -10.54 18.11 -30.26
N GLY A 80 -11.68 18.27 -29.58
CA GLY A 80 -12.10 17.39 -28.48
C GLY A 80 -11.44 17.67 -27.13
N PHE A 81 -10.63 18.72 -27.00
CA PHE A 81 -10.00 19.14 -25.75
C PHE A 81 -10.62 20.43 -25.21
N LEU A 82 -10.75 20.50 -23.87
CA LEU A 82 -11.11 21.72 -23.17
C LEU A 82 -9.96 22.73 -23.23
N VAL A 83 -10.22 23.93 -23.73
CA VAL A 83 -9.22 24.98 -23.87
C VAL A 83 -9.28 25.92 -22.67
N VAL A 84 -8.16 26.04 -21.96
CA VAL A 84 -7.98 26.94 -20.82
C VAL A 84 -6.82 27.91 -21.08
N PRO A 85 -6.83 29.12 -20.52
CA PRO A 85 -5.68 30.00 -20.57
C PRO A 85 -4.48 29.33 -19.88
N LYS A 86 -3.29 29.51 -20.47
CA LYS A 86 -2.05 29.08 -19.83
C LYS A 86 -1.83 29.92 -18.58
N VAL A 87 -1.72 29.27 -17.42
CA VAL A 87 -1.30 29.94 -16.19
C VAL A 87 0.16 30.36 -16.35
N ILE A 88 0.41 31.65 -16.18
CA ILE A 88 1.74 32.24 -16.02
C ILE A 88 1.78 32.85 -14.63
N GLU A 89 2.87 32.62 -13.91
CA GLU A 89 3.15 33.28 -12.64
C GLU A 89 3.82 34.65 -12.95
N ASP A 90 3.47 35.68 -12.18
CA ASP A 90 4.06 37.03 -12.29
C ASP A 90 5.52 37.07 -11.78
#